data_AF-A0A916J6M2-F1
#
_entry.id   AF-A0A916J6M2-F1
#
_cell.length_a   1.000
_cell.length_b   1.000
_cell.length_c   1.000
_cell.angle_alpha   90.00
_cell.angle_beta   90.00
_cell.angle_gamma   90.00
#
_symmetry.space_group_name_H-M   'P 1'
#
loop_
_entity.id
_entity.type
_entity.pdbx_description
1 polymer ?
#
loop_
_entity_poly.entity_id
_entity_poly.type
_entity_poly.pdbx_seq_one_letter_code
_entity_poly.pdbx_strand_id
1 'polypeptide(L)'
;MHQIVRPTAPAAPTTVTVTTLPVDSDGVTAASAAVLSSPLLRYGRLWLGNAYGSDQFDLVIPFEVQYWNGSTFVKNTFDNGCTTIASSNIASGNKQGGLGAYTGPITGGSTSSGAGSITLTKPASAAAGSVDLVVNLGSSGSPSNCAGLSGGTSAALSYLSGKWCGANYDRDPTARATFGIYGSSLKKGPIYIRESY
;
A
#
# COMPACT_ATOMS: atom_id res chain seq x y z
N MET A 1 7.92 24.79 18.31
CA MET A 1 7.88 23.37 17.88
C MET A 1 8.41 23.32 16.46
N HIS A 2 9.49 22.58 16.19
CA HIS A 2 9.98 22.39 14.82
C HIS A 2 9.18 21.22 14.22
N GLN A 3 8.37 21.49 13.19
CA GLN A 3 7.61 20.46 12.48
C GLN A 3 8.16 20.30 11.07
N ILE A 4 8.50 19.07 10.71
CA ILE A 4 8.87 18.72 9.34
C ILE A 4 7.60 18.29 8.62
N VAL A 5 7.32 18.91 7.47
CA VAL A 5 6.14 18.62 6.65
C VAL A 5 6.57 17.89 5.39
N ARG A 6 5.74 16.94 4.95
CA ARG A 6 5.95 16.24 3.68
C ARG A 6 5.85 17.24 2.52
N PRO A 7 6.83 17.29 1.59
CA PRO A 7 6.74 18.11 0.39
C PRO A 7 5.54 17.71 -0.51
N THR A 8 5.07 18.63 -1.35
CA THR A 8 3.97 18.34 -2.30
C THR A 8 4.42 17.55 -3.53
N ALA A 9 5.71 17.64 -3.88
CA ALA A 9 6.34 16.90 -4.97
C ALA A 9 7.43 15.95 -4.43
N PRO A 10 7.81 14.88 -5.17
CA PRO A 10 8.88 13.99 -4.76
C PRO A 10 10.19 14.75 -4.55
N ALA A 11 10.85 14.47 -3.43
CA ALA A 11 12.14 15.04 -3.08
C ALA A 11 13.16 13.93 -2.87
N ALA A 12 14.42 14.20 -3.26
CA ALA A 12 15.51 13.28 -3.01
C ALA A 12 15.71 13.06 -1.49
N PRO A 13 16.23 11.90 -1.06
CA PRO A 13 16.49 11.64 0.35
C PRO A 13 17.34 12.74 0.97
N THR A 14 16.92 13.25 2.12
CA THR A 14 17.57 14.37 2.80
C THR A 14 17.82 14.03 4.26
N THR A 15 19.05 14.26 4.71
CA THR A 15 19.42 14.11 6.13
C THR A 15 19.04 15.37 6.89
N VAL A 16 18.27 15.23 7.96
CA VAL A 16 17.97 16.33 8.87
C VAL A 16 18.77 16.12 10.14
N THR A 17 19.58 17.11 10.54
CA THR A 17 20.37 17.02 11.76
C THR A 17 19.70 17.83 12.86
N VAL A 18 19.40 17.19 13.97
CA VAL A 18 18.88 17.82 15.18
C VAL A 18 20.04 18.00 16.14
N THR A 19 20.29 19.25 16.52
CA THR A 19 21.33 19.61 17.48
C THR A 19 20.71 20.23 18.73
N THR A 20 21.35 20.02 19.87
CA THR A 20 21.02 20.73 21.11
C THR A 20 22.23 21.46 21.65
N LEU A 21 21.97 22.58 22.31
CA LEU A 21 22.96 23.33 23.04
C LEU A 21 22.52 23.34 24.51
N PRO A 22 22.93 22.33 25.30
CA PRO A 22 22.47 22.22 26.68
C PRO A 22 22.99 23.39 27.51
N VAL A 23 22.18 23.81 28.47
CA VAL A 23 22.50 24.81 29.47
C VAL A 23 22.47 24.10 30.82
N ASP A 24 23.55 24.19 31.58
CA ASP A 24 23.62 23.64 32.93
C ASP A 24 22.71 24.45 33.88
N SER A 25 22.33 23.82 34.99
CA SER A 25 21.50 24.36 36.06
C SER A 25 22.04 25.67 36.67
N ASP A 26 23.35 25.90 36.59
CA ASP A 26 24.02 27.13 37.02
C ASP A 26 24.06 28.23 35.94
N GLY A 27 23.49 27.97 34.75
CA GLY A 27 23.39 28.91 33.63
C GLY A 27 24.55 28.83 32.62
N VAL A 28 25.53 27.95 32.83
CA VAL A 28 26.63 27.78 31.86
C VAL A 28 26.13 27.01 30.63
N THR A 29 26.32 27.58 29.44
CA THR A 29 25.96 26.93 28.17
C THR A 29 27.13 26.13 27.63
N ALA A 30 26.85 24.95 27.06
CA ALA A 30 27.88 24.14 26.39
C ALA A 30 28.59 24.95 25.28
N ALA A 31 29.90 24.73 25.12
CA ALA A 31 30.72 25.49 24.16
C ALA A 31 30.34 25.25 22.68
N SER A 32 29.66 24.15 22.37
CA SER A 32 29.19 23.81 21.03
C SER A 32 27.95 22.96 21.07
N ALA A 33 27.11 23.07 20.03
CA ALA A 33 25.93 22.23 19.92
C ALA A 33 26.30 20.77 19.67
N ALA A 34 25.64 19.84 20.37
CA ALA A 34 25.78 18.40 20.19
C ALA A 34 24.71 17.89 19.22
N VAL A 35 25.06 16.94 18.35
CA VAL A 35 24.09 16.26 17.48
C VAL A 35 23.33 15.22 18.30
N LEU A 36 22.00 15.34 18.34
CA LEU A 36 21.12 14.35 18.96
C LEU A 36 20.67 13.28 17.96
N SER A 37 20.35 13.69 16.74
CA SER A 37 19.87 12.77 15.71
C SER A 37 20.16 13.29 14.31
N SER A 38 20.26 12.36 13.36
CA SER A 38 20.47 12.68 11.95
C SER A 38 19.64 11.75 11.04
N PRO A 39 18.30 11.71 11.17
CA PRO A 39 17.49 10.82 10.36
C PRO A 39 17.56 11.16 8.87
N LEU A 40 17.68 10.12 8.05
CA LEU A 40 17.50 10.21 6.60
C LEU A 40 16.01 10.15 6.28
N LEU A 41 15.46 11.27 5.85
CA LEU A 41 14.06 11.36 5.42
C LEU A 41 13.95 10.96 3.95
N ARG A 42 12.92 10.17 3.65
CA ARG A 42 12.62 9.68 2.30
C ARG A 42 11.21 10.07 1.90
N TYR A 43 11.05 10.52 0.66
CA TYR A 43 9.73 10.75 0.10
C TYR A 43 9.09 9.43 -0.32
N GLY A 44 8.12 8.94 0.46
CA GLY A 44 7.50 7.63 0.28
C GLY A 44 6.20 7.63 -0.53
N ARG A 45 5.88 6.46 -1.09
CA ARG A 45 4.54 6.07 -1.56
C ARG A 45 4.31 4.57 -1.32
N LEU A 46 3.05 4.15 -1.19
CA LEU A 46 2.65 2.74 -1.21
C LEU A 46 2.07 2.40 -2.58
N TRP A 47 2.76 1.56 -3.33
CA TRP A 47 2.24 1.00 -4.58
C TRP A 47 1.41 -0.24 -4.26
N LEU A 48 0.26 -0.39 -4.92
CA LEU A 48 -0.61 -1.55 -4.82
C LEU A 48 -0.80 -2.14 -6.23
N GLY A 49 -0.50 -3.42 -6.38
CA GLY A 49 -0.60 -4.12 -7.65
C GLY A 49 -1.99 -4.72 -7.88
N ASN A 50 -2.36 -4.93 -9.14
CA ASN A 50 -3.53 -5.72 -9.48
C ASN A 50 -3.23 -7.21 -9.33
N ALA A 51 -4.27 -8.01 -9.15
CA ALA A 51 -4.15 -9.46 -9.14
C ALA A 51 -5.26 -10.12 -9.96
N TYR A 52 -4.93 -11.28 -10.54
CA TYR A 52 -5.78 -12.03 -11.44
C TYR A 52 -5.62 -13.52 -11.16
N GLY A 53 -6.72 -14.27 -11.07
CA GLY A 53 -6.65 -15.70 -10.74
C GLY A 53 -7.94 -16.48 -10.98
N SER A 54 -7.89 -17.77 -10.70
CA SER A 54 -9.08 -18.64 -10.67
C SER A 54 -10.01 -18.23 -9.54
N ASP A 55 -11.32 -18.33 -9.76
CA ASP A 55 -12.35 -18.15 -8.73
C ASP A 55 -12.40 -19.28 -7.68
N GLN A 56 -11.52 -20.28 -7.82
CA GLN A 56 -11.38 -21.41 -6.90
C GLN A 56 -10.28 -21.24 -5.85
N PHE A 57 -9.44 -20.20 -5.96
CA PHE A 57 -8.32 -19.97 -5.05
C PHE A 57 -8.30 -18.53 -4.56
N ASP A 58 -7.75 -18.34 -3.36
CA ASP A 58 -7.52 -17.01 -2.81
C ASP A 58 -6.55 -16.22 -3.69
N LEU A 59 -6.76 -14.92 -3.74
CA LEU A 59 -5.98 -14.03 -4.58
C LEU A 59 -5.06 -13.17 -3.72
N VAL A 60 -3.77 -13.21 -4.05
CA VAL A 60 -2.73 -12.44 -3.37
C VAL A 60 -2.44 -11.17 -4.17
N ILE A 61 -2.65 -10.03 -3.53
CA ILE A 61 -2.49 -8.69 -4.11
C ILE A 61 -1.21 -8.11 -3.55
N PRO A 62 -0.17 -7.94 -4.38
CA PRO A 62 1.11 -7.43 -3.90
C PRO A 62 1.02 -5.94 -3.61
N PHE A 63 1.73 -5.48 -2.59
CA PHE A 63 2.01 -4.06 -2.38
C PHE A 63 3.49 -3.85 -2.08
N GLU A 64 3.97 -2.65 -2.38
CA GLU A 64 5.33 -2.23 -2.08
C GLU A 64 5.35 -0.84 -1.45
N VAL A 65 6.17 -0.68 -0.41
CA VAL A 65 6.56 0.63 0.10
C VAL A 65 7.77 1.09 -0.70
N GLN A 66 7.60 2.20 -1.41
CA GLN A 66 8.59 2.75 -2.33
C GLN A 66 9.01 4.15 -1.88
N TYR A 67 10.21 4.57 -2.27
CA TYR A 67 10.67 5.94 -2.07
C TYR A 67 11.29 6.52 -3.33
N TRP A 68 11.22 7.85 -3.46
CA TRP A 68 11.89 8.58 -4.54
C TRP A 68 13.39 8.63 -4.30
N ASN A 69 14.19 8.07 -5.21
CA ASN A 69 15.65 8.08 -5.11
C ASN A 69 16.32 9.32 -5.75
N GLY A 70 15.52 10.26 -6.26
CA GLY A 70 16.00 11.40 -7.06
C GLY A 70 15.55 11.35 -8.52
N SER A 71 15.23 10.16 -9.05
CA SER A 71 14.82 9.99 -10.46
C SER A 71 13.63 9.06 -10.64
N THR A 72 13.46 8.06 -9.78
CA THR A 72 12.34 7.13 -9.83
C THR A 72 11.96 6.65 -8.44
N PHE A 73 10.77 6.06 -8.33
CA PHE A 73 10.38 5.34 -7.13
C PHE A 73 11.00 3.95 -7.16
N VAL A 74 11.75 3.63 -6.10
CA VAL A 74 12.36 2.32 -5.88
C VAL A 74 11.84 1.73 -4.57
N LYS A 75 11.83 0.40 -4.46
CA LYS A 75 11.40 -0.29 -3.24
C LYS A 75 12.27 0.10 -2.05
N ASN A 76 11.64 0.35 -0.90
CA ASN A 76 12.31 0.60 0.35
C ASN A 76 12.64 -0.72 1.07
N THR A 77 13.74 -1.37 0.70
CA THR A 77 14.16 -2.65 1.30
C THR A 77 14.49 -2.56 2.79
N PHE A 78 14.63 -1.36 3.34
CA PHE A 78 14.81 -1.12 4.77
C PHE A 78 13.51 -1.21 5.58
N ASP A 79 12.34 -1.22 4.92
CA ASP A 79 11.07 -1.40 5.60
C ASP A 79 10.81 -2.90 5.83
N ASN A 80 11.14 -3.37 7.04
CA ASN A 80 10.99 -4.77 7.42
C ASN A 80 10.12 -4.86 8.67
N GLY A 81 8.80 -4.76 8.47
CA GLY A 81 7.78 -4.81 9.51
C GLY A 81 7.38 -3.44 10.05
N CYS A 82 7.87 -2.33 9.50
CA CYS A 82 7.49 -0.99 9.96
C CYS A 82 6.15 -0.56 9.37
N THR A 83 5.86 -0.96 8.13
CA THR A 83 4.56 -0.72 7.51
C THR A 83 3.68 -1.97 7.59
N THR A 84 2.47 -1.80 8.17
CA THR A 84 1.44 -2.84 8.24
C THR A 84 0.11 -2.27 7.76
N ILE A 85 -0.55 -2.99 6.86
CA ILE A 85 -1.91 -2.69 6.41
C ILE A 85 -2.84 -3.68 7.09
N ALA A 86 -3.76 -3.20 7.91
CA ALA A 86 -4.79 -4.06 8.52
C ALA A 86 -5.97 -4.26 7.57
N SER A 87 -6.75 -5.33 7.79
CA SER A 87 -8.00 -5.56 7.06
C SER A 87 -8.97 -4.38 7.17
N SER A 88 -9.02 -3.74 8.34
CA SER A 88 -9.84 -2.55 8.59
C SER A 88 -9.39 -1.32 7.81
N ASN A 89 -8.16 -1.28 7.28
CA ASN A 89 -7.70 -0.16 6.44
C ASN A 89 -8.13 -0.30 4.98
N ILE A 90 -8.75 -1.41 4.59
CA ILE A 90 -9.04 -1.73 3.20
C ILE A 90 -10.54 -1.57 2.96
N ALA A 91 -10.89 -0.80 1.94
CA ALA A 91 -12.25 -0.77 1.42
C ALA A 91 -12.30 -1.50 0.06
N SER A 92 -13.44 -2.14 -0.21
CA SER A 92 -13.70 -2.84 -1.46
C SER A 92 -15.00 -2.39 -2.09
N GLY A 93 -15.05 -2.30 -3.41
CA GLY A 93 -16.23 -1.87 -4.14
C GLY A 93 -16.06 -1.99 -5.64
N ASN A 94 -16.89 -1.27 -6.40
CA ASN A 94 -16.96 -1.35 -7.85
C ASN A 94 -16.95 -2.81 -8.35
N LYS A 95 -17.83 -3.63 -7.76
CA LYS A 95 -17.91 -5.06 -8.04
C LYS A 95 -18.54 -5.26 -9.41
N GLN A 96 -17.91 -6.07 -10.27
CA GLN A 96 -18.33 -6.30 -11.65
C GLN A 96 -18.48 -7.79 -11.96
N GLY A 97 -19.32 -8.10 -12.95
CA GLY A 97 -19.60 -9.48 -13.35
C GLY A 97 -20.30 -10.29 -12.25
N GLY A 98 -19.98 -11.58 -12.15
CA GLY A 98 -20.51 -12.49 -11.13
C GLY A 98 -20.11 -12.15 -9.70
N LEU A 99 -19.24 -11.16 -9.48
CA LEU A 99 -18.82 -10.70 -8.15
C LEU A 99 -19.69 -9.59 -7.57
N GLY A 100 -20.84 -9.25 -8.16
CA GLY A 100 -21.73 -8.18 -7.68
C GLY A 100 -22.06 -8.24 -6.18
N ALA A 101 -22.07 -9.44 -5.58
CA ALA A 101 -22.29 -9.69 -4.15
C ALA A 101 -21.06 -10.23 -3.40
N TYR A 102 -19.83 -9.98 -3.88
CA TYR A 102 -18.62 -10.46 -3.22
C TYR A 102 -18.52 -9.96 -1.77
N THR A 103 -18.47 -10.90 -0.83
CA THR A 103 -18.32 -10.68 0.62
C THR A 103 -17.13 -11.45 1.22
N GLY A 104 -16.22 -11.94 0.36
CA GLY A 104 -15.06 -12.71 0.78
C GLY A 104 -14.16 -11.92 1.74
N PRO A 105 -13.64 -12.55 2.81
CA PRO A 105 -12.71 -11.90 3.72
C PRO A 105 -11.52 -11.25 3.00
N ILE A 106 -11.07 -10.13 3.56
CA ILE A 106 -9.88 -9.40 3.12
C ILE A 106 -8.92 -9.38 4.30
N THR A 107 -7.72 -9.91 4.11
CA THR A 107 -6.66 -9.92 5.12
C THR A 107 -5.52 -9.03 4.64
N GLY A 108 -5.14 -8.08 5.48
CA GLY A 108 -3.98 -7.22 5.22
C GLY A 108 -2.66 -7.93 5.54
N GLY A 109 -1.54 -7.21 5.42
CA GLY A 109 -0.21 -7.77 5.61
C GLY A 109 0.79 -6.73 6.11
N SER A 110 1.89 -7.24 6.66
CA SER A 110 3.05 -6.44 7.03
C SER A 110 4.14 -6.56 5.97
N THR A 111 5.01 -5.57 5.91
CA THR A 111 6.13 -5.54 4.97
C THR A 111 7.26 -6.46 5.42
N SER A 112 7.90 -7.12 4.45
CA SER A 112 9.24 -7.68 4.57
C SER A 112 10.08 -7.19 3.39
N SER A 113 11.22 -6.55 3.68
CA SER A 113 12.07 -5.92 2.66
C SER A 113 11.29 -4.98 1.70
N GLY A 114 10.37 -4.19 2.25
CA GLY A 114 9.57 -3.21 1.54
C GLY A 114 8.42 -3.78 0.71
N ALA A 115 8.18 -5.09 0.75
CA ALA A 115 7.09 -5.74 0.04
C ALA A 115 6.13 -6.43 1.02
N GLY A 116 4.85 -6.45 0.69
CA GLY A 116 3.85 -7.20 1.43
C GLY A 116 2.71 -7.61 0.51
N SER A 117 1.67 -8.21 1.09
CA SER A 117 0.49 -8.60 0.33
C SER A 117 -0.80 -8.43 1.11
N ILE A 118 -1.87 -8.22 0.37
CA ILE A 118 -3.26 -8.32 0.84
C ILE A 118 -3.83 -9.60 0.24
N THR A 119 -4.50 -10.41 1.05
CA THR A 119 -5.16 -11.64 0.58
C THR A 119 -6.66 -11.41 0.50
N LEU A 120 -7.23 -11.69 -0.68
CA LEU A 120 -8.66 -11.77 -0.91
C LEU A 120 -9.07 -13.23 -0.97
N THR A 121 -9.94 -13.64 -0.05
CA THR A 121 -10.49 -15.00 -0.10
C THR A 121 -11.30 -15.19 -1.35
N LYS A 122 -11.22 -16.39 -1.96
CA LYS A 122 -12.04 -16.73 -3.12
C LYS A 122 -13.54 -16.46 -2.87
N PRO A 123 -14.32 -16.16 -3.92
CA PRO A 123 -15.78 -16.05 -3.80
C PRO A 123 -16.42 -17.32 -3.21
N ALA A 124 -17.51 -17.16 -2.46
CA ALA A 124 -18.24 -18.27 -1.85
C ALA A 124 -18.81 -19.25 -2.90
N SER A 125 -19.17 -18.73 -4.07
CA SER A 125 -19.56 -19.51 -5.24
C SER A 125 -18.69 -19.08 -6.42
N ALA A 126 -18.25 -20.05 -7.22
CA ALA A 126 -17.46 -19.82 -8.43
C ALA A 126 -18.16 -18.76 -9.31
N ALA A 127 -17.48 -17.64 -9.54
CA ALA A 127 -18.01 -16.49 -10.24
C ALA A 127 -16.87 -15.70 -10.87
N ALA A 128 -16.96 -15.49 -12.18
CA ALA A 128 -16.04 -14.62 -12.91
C ALA A 128 -16.41 -13.15 -12.72
N GLY A 129 -15.44 -12.31 -12.39
CA GLY A 129 -15.67 -10.88 -12.21
C GLY A 129 -14.51 -10.18 -11.53
N SER A 130 -14.72 -8.91 -11.18
CA SER A 130 -13.69 -8.11 -10.50
C SER A 130 -14.25 -7.34 -9.31
N VAL A 131 -13.35 -7.02 -8.38
CA VAL A 131 -13.58 -6.10 -7.27
C VAL A 131 -12.40 -5.14 -7.19
N ASP A 132 -12.69 -3.85 -7.02
CA ASP A 132 -11.66 -2.85 -6.77
C ASP A 132 -11.43 -2.71 -5.26
N LEU A 133 -10.18 -2.48 -4.90
CA LEU A 133 -9.72 -2.24 -3.55
C LEU A 133 -9.05 -0.89 -3.45
N VAL A 134 -9.19 -0.27 -2.30
CA VAL A 134 -8.40 0.89 -1.87
C VAL A 134 -7.82 0.61 -0.49
N VAL A 135 -6.56 0.98 -0.29
CA VAL A 135 -5.97 1.05 1.05
C VAL A 135 -6.11 2.49 1.54
N ASN A 136 -6.94 2.71 2.56
CA ASN A 136 -7.15 4.01 3.17
C ASN A 136 -5.91 4.41 3.99
N LEU A 137 -5.02 5.20 3.40
CA LEU A 137 -3.82 5.70 4.08
C LEU A 137 -4.12 6.95 4.92
N GLY A 138 -5.34 7.47 4.86
CA GLY A 138 -5.71 8.76 5.44
C GLY A 138 -5.33 9.94 4.54
N SER A 139 -5.36 9.74 3.21
CA SER A 139 -5.09 10.82 2.26
C SER A 139 -6.05 12.01 2.44
N SER A 140 -5.53 13.23 2.31
CA SER A 140 -6.30 14.48 2.28
C SER A 140 -6.75 14.90 0.87
N GLY A 141 -6.49 14.04 -0.11
CA GLY A 141 -6.82 14.28 -1.50
C GLY A 141 -8.31 14.38 -1.82
N SER A 142 -8.65 15.10 -2.90
CA SER A 142 -10.01 15.14 -3.46
C SER A 142 -10.02 14.82 -4.97
N PRO A 143 -10.60 13.69 -5.42
CA PRO A 143 -11.11 12.59 -4.58
C PRO A 143 -9.97 11.94 -3.77
N SER A 144 -10.27 11.21 -2.70
CA SER A 144 -9.23 10.54 -1.88
C SER A 144 -8.53 9.41 -2.64
N ASN A 145 -9.25 8.75 -3.55
CA ASN A 145 -8.75 7.71 -4.43
C ASN A 145 -9.47 7.73 -5.78
N CYS A 146 -8.90 7.01 -6.74
CA CYS A 146 -9.32 7.06 -8.13
C CYS A 146 -10.59 6.24 -8.41
N ALA A 147 -10.82 5.20 -7.61
CA ALA A 147 -11.97 4.32 -7.75
C ALA A 147 -13.24 4.88 -7.07
N GLY A 148 -13.16 6.02 -6.40
CA GLY A 148 -14.28 6.62 -5.66
C GLY A 148 -14.76 5.75 -4.50
N LEU A 149 -13.91 4.85 -3.99
CA LEU A 149 -14.26 3.93 -2.93
C LEU A 149 -14.15 4.62 -1.57
N SER A 150 -15.20 4.52 -0.77
CA SER A 150 -15.24 5.06 0.58
C SER A 150 -15.36 3.93 1.59
N GLY A 151 -14.64 4.04 2.70
CA GLY A 151 -14.62 3.05 3.77
C GLY A 151 -13.22 2.80 4.32
N GLY A 152 -13.13 1.83 5.21
CA GLY A 152 -11.91 1.53 5.95
C GLY A 152 -11.53 2.62 6.96
N THR A 153 -10.90 2.23 8.05
CA THR A 153 -10.27 3.16 9.00
C THR A 153 -8.94 3.63 8.44
N SER A 154 -8.63 4.91 8.58
CA SER A 154 -7.33 5.45 8.18
C SER A 154 -6.18 4.67 8.82
N ALA A 155 -5.20 4.26 8.02
CA ALA A 155 -3.95 3.68 8.50
C ALA A 155 -3.01 4.72 9.16
N ALA A 156 -3.34 6.02 9.10
CA ALA A 156 -2.47 7.13 9.50
C ALA A 156 -1.11 7.12 8.76
N LEU A 157 -1.12 6.69 7.49
CA LEU A 157 0.04 6.56 6.61
C LEU A 157 -0.04 7.52 5.41
N SER A 158 -0.64 8.69 5.58
CA SER A 158 -0.89 9.64 4.47
C SER A 158 0.39 10.09 3.76
N TYR A 159 1.54 9.95 4.43
CA TYR A 159 2.87 10.16 3.85
C TYR A 159 3.27 9.13 2.78
N LEU A 160 2.54 8.02 2.67
CA LEU A 160 2.65 7.02 1.62
C LEU A 160 1.62 7.22 0.47
N SER A 161 0.85 8.31 0.47
CA SER A 161 -0.05 8.63 -0.64
C SER A 161 0.75 8.84 -1.94
N GLY A 162 0.21 8.41 -3.07
CA GLY A 162 0.86 8.51 -4.37
C GLY A 162 0.10 9.39 -5.34
N LYS A 163 0.69 9.59 -6.52
CA LYS A 163 0.03 10.21 -7.67
C LYS A 163 -0.58 9.10 -8.54
N TRP A 164 -1.69 8.53 -8.07
CA TRP A 164 -2.39 7.44 -8.78
C TRP A 164 -3.40 7.97 -9.80
N CYS A 165 -3.94 9.15 -9.52
CA CYS A 165 -4.80 9.94 -10.41
C CYS A 165 -4.67 11.42 -10.04
N GLY A 166 -5.19 12.28 -10.91
CA GLY A 166 -5.06 13.72 -10.75
C GLY A 166 -3.60 14.18 -10.83
N ALA A 167 -3.33 15.38 -10.32
CA ALA A 167 -2.05 16.06 -10.49
C ALA A 167 -1.05 15.82 -9.34
N ASN A 168 -1.51 15.41 -8.17
CA ASN A 168 -0.79 15.51 -6.89
C ASN A 168 -0.47 14.12 -6.28
N TYR A 169 0.48 14.07 -5.33
CA TYR A 169 0.89 12.86 -4.61
C TYR A 169 0.11 12.67 -3.30
N ASP A 170 -1.20 12.69 -3.42
CA ASP A 170 -2.17 12.79 -2.34
C ASP A 170 -3.36 11.88 -2.65
N ARG A 171 -3.13 10.72 -3.27
CA ARG A 171 -4.16 9.72 -3.51
C ARG A 171 -3.81 8.42 -2.81
N ASP A 172 -4.82 7.79 -2.24
CA ASP A 172 -4.72 6.43 -1.72
C ASP A 172 -4.59 5.45 -2.90
N PRO A 173 -3.73 4.42 -2.77
CA PRO A 173 -3.51 3.44 -3.82
C PRO A 173 -4.71 2.53 -3.99
N THR A 174 -4.98 2.18 -5.24
CA THR A 174 -6.10 1.33 -5.64
C THR A 174 -5.60 0.19 -6.49
N ALA A 175 -6.27 -0.96 -6.39
CA ALA A 175 -6.01 -2.13 -7.22
C ALA A 175 -7.28 -2.84 -7.61
N ARG A 176 -7.21 -3.61 -8.69
CA ARG A 176 -8.27 -4.51 -9.15
C ARG A 176 -7.86 -5.95 -8.88
N ALA A 177 -8.74 -6.67 -8.20
CA ALA A 177 -8.72 -8.11 -8.07
C ALA A 177 -9.71 -8.72 -9.05
N THR A 178 -9.26 -9.67 -9.87
CA THR A 178 -10.13 -10.32 -10.86
C THR A 178 -10.09 -11.83 -10.70
N PHE A 179 -11.26 -12.44 -10.57
CA PHE A 179 -11.46 -13.87 -10.49
C PHE A 179 -12.06 -14.42 -11.78
N GLY A 180 -11.68 -15.64 -12.17
CA GLY A 180 -12.40 -16.44 -13.17
C GLY A 180 -12.33 -15.96 -14.62
N ILE A 181 -11.34 -15.15 -14.99
CA ILE A 181 -11.15 -14.59 -16.36
C ILE A 181 -10.91 -15.70 -17.40
N TYR A 182 -10.17 -16.72 -16.98
CA TYR A 182 -10.15 -18.00 -17.66
C TYR A 182 -11.30 -18.78 -17.03
N GLY A 183 -12.49 -18.66 -17.62
CA GLY A 183 -13.72 -19.20 -17.06
C GLY A 183 -13.58 -20.65 -16.62
N SER A 184 -14.54 -21.12 -15.83
CA SER A 184 -14.84 -22.54 -15.66
C SER A 184 -15.07 -23.17 -17.03
N SER A 185 -13.96 -23.49 -17.70
CA SER A 185 -13.95 -24.14 -18.96
C SER A 185 -14.16 -25.63 -18.68
N LEU A 186 -15.40 -25.95 -18.32
CA LEU A 186 -16.03 -27.19 -18.73
C LEU A 186 -16.08 -27.32 -20.29
N LYS A 187 -15.38 -26.44 -21.04
CA LYS A 187 -15.12 -26.49 -22.48
C LYS A 187 -13.64 -26.38 -22.86
N LYS A 188 -12.69 -26.75 -21.99
CA LYS A 188 -11.33 -27.14 -22.39
C LYS A 188 -11.02 -28.42 -21.64
N GLY A 189 -10.71 -29.46 -22.41
CA GLY A 189 -10.56 -30.83 -21.94
C GLY A 189 -9.59 -31.00 -20.77
N PRO A 190 -9.58 -32.20 -20.15
CA PRO A 190 -8.80 -32.44 -18.93
C PRO A 190 -7.31 -32.11 -19.14
N ILE A 191 -6.77 -31.26 -18.25
CA ILE A 191 -5.33 -30.91 -18.17
C ILE A 191 -4.54 -32.00 -17.40
N TYR A 192 -5.21 -33.05 -16.93
CA TYR A 192 -4.58 -34.26 -16.40
C TYR A 192 -5.13 -35.50 -17.10
N ILE A 193 -4.31 -36.12 -17.95
CA ILE A 193 -4.44 -37.52 -18.32
C ILE A 193 -3.28 -38.24 -17.63
N ARG A 194 -3.59 -39.24 -16.81
CA ARG A 194 -2.62 -40.23 -16.33
C ARG A 194 -2.92 -41.47 -17.13
N GLU A 195 -1.95 -41.96 -17.89
CA GLU A 195 -2.10 -43.25 -18.55
C GLU A 195 -2.26 -44.33 -17.47
N SER A 196 -3.30 -45.15 -17.63
CA SER A 196 -3.42 -46.41 -16.90
C SER A 196 -2.51 -47.41 -17.57
N TYR A 197 -1.59 -47.99 -16.83
CA TYR A 197 -0.99 -49.28 -17.18
C TYR A 197 -1.87 -50.40 -16.61
#